data_AF-A0A353E7E5-F1
#
_entry.id   AF-A0A353E7E5-F1
#
_cell.length_a   1.000
_cell.length_b   1.000
_cell.length_c   1.000
_cell.angle_alpha   90.00
_cell.angle_beta   90.00
_cell.angle_gamma   90.00
#
_symmetry.space_group_name_H-M   'P 1'
#
loop_
_entity.id
_entity.type
_entity.pdbx_description
1 polymer ?
#
loop_
_entity_poly.entity_id
_entity_poly.type
_entity_poly.pdbx_seq_one_letter_code
_entity_poly.pdbx_strand_id
1 'polypeptide(L)'
;MKWYDIRVWKWLCIGLVVGLVLLALAGCKSKEYIMVPEYHTEYVCRTDTFHKLDSVILKDSVYVYQKGDTVYYNKVAYRDRWHNIYKVKTDTFIKRDSVSVPYPVTRELTKNELRLMTLGRLFVGFLFLVVIAMGAGIWWYHNKKC
;
A
#
# COMPACT_ATOMS: atom_id res chain seq x y z
N MET A 1 24.46 19.51 -63.36
CA MET A 1 23.84 19.55 -62.02
C MET A 1 23.10 18.24 -61.78
N LYS A 2 23.69 17.28 -61.04
CA LYS A 2 22.97 16.06 -60.59
C LYS A 2 22.59 16.25 -59.13
N TRP A 3 21.54 17.04 -58.92
CA TRP A 3 20.90 17.25 -57.64
C TRP A 3 20.12 15.99 -57.29
N TYR A 4 20.70 15.19 -56.38
CA TYR A 4 20.11 14.07 -55.65
C TYR A 4 19.30 13.05 -56.48
N ASP A 5 19.69 11.79 -56.43
CA ASP A 5 18.90 10.71 -57.01
C ASP A 5 17.57 10.61 -56.25
N ILE A 6 16.56 11.36 -56.72
CA ILE A 6 15.23 11.58 -56.10
C ILE A 6 14.62 10.27 -55.63
N ARG A 7 14.88 9.21 -56.40
CA ARG A 7 14.39 7.87 -56.14
C ARG A 7 15.01 7.28 -54.88
N VAL A 8 16.34 7.35 -54.74
CA VAL A 8 17.07 6.77 -53.60
C VAL A 8 16.70 7.48 -52.29
N TRP A 9 16.64 8.81 -52.32
CA TRP A 9 16.30 9.58 -51.12
C TRP A 9 14.83 9.44 -50.73
N LYS A 10 13.91 9.30 -51.71
CA LYS A 10 12.51 8.94 -51.43
C LYS A 10 12.38 7.63 -50.68
N TRP A 11 13.06 6.57 -51.15
CA TRP A 11 13.02 5.26 -50.49
C TRP A 11 13.66 5.29 -49.10
N LEU A 12 14.75 6.04 -48.92
CA LEU A 12 15.38 6.24 -47.61
C LEU A 12 14.46 6.98 -46.62
N CYS A 13 13.82 8.07 -47.04
CA CYS A 13 12.88 8.81 -46.21
C CYS A 13 11.65 7.96 -45.84
N ILE A 14 11.12 7.19 -46.78
CA ILE A 14 9.98 6.28 -46.53
C ILE A 14 10.39 5.19 -45.52
N GLY A 15 11.56 4.57 -45.68
CA GLY A 15 12.05 3.55 -44.75
C GLY A 15 12.26 4.10 -43.33
N LEU A 16 12.76 5.33 -43.20
CA LEU A 16 12.98 5.98 -41.91
C LEU A 16 11.65 6.30 -41.21
N VAL A 17 10.66 6.82 -41.95
CA VAL A 17 9.32 7.12 -41.41
C VAL A 17 8.62 5.84 -40.98
N VAL A 18 8.66 4.78 -41.79
CA VAL A 18 8.06 3.47 -41.45
C VAL A 18 8.73 2.84 -40.23
N GLY A 19 10.06 2.92 -40.14
CA GLY A 19 10.81 2.44 -38.97
C GLY A 19 10.42 3.14 -37.67
N LEU A 20 10.26 4.47 -37.71
CA LEU A 20 9.80 5.27 -36.56
C LEU A 20 8.38 4.89 -36.12
N VAL A 21 7.48 4.67 -37.07
CA VAL A 21 6.08 4.27 -36.78
C VAL A 21 6.03 2.88 -36.13
N LEU A 22 6.79 1.91 -36.63
CA LEU A 22 6.84 0.56 -36.06
C LEU A 22 7.43 0.54 -34.64
N LEU A 23 8.46 1.36 -34.37
CA LEU A 23 9.04 1.51 -33.04
C LEU A 23 8.05 2.13 -32.02
N ALA A 24 7.26 3.11 -32.46
CA ALA A 24 6.25 3.74 -31.62
C ALA A 24 5.13 2.75 -31.22
N LEU A 25 4.73 1.86 -32.14
CA LEU A 25 3.71 0.85 -31.89
C LEU A 25 4.20 -0.29 -30.98
N ALA A 26 5.49 -0.65 -31.04
CA ALA A 26 6.06 -1.72 -30.20
C ALA A 26 6.26 -1.32 -28.72
N GLY A 27 6.28 -0.02 -28.40
CA GLY A 27 6.58 0.49 -27.06
C GLY A 27 5.39 0.53 -26.09
N CYS A 28 4.15 0.33 -26.56
CA CYS A 28 2.95 0.56 -25.74
C CYS A 28 2.58 -0.68 -24.90
N LYS A 29 3.40 -1.04 -23.90
CA LYS A 29 2.95 -1.95 -22.84
C LYS A 29 1.99 -1.23 -21.90
N SER A 30 0.78 -1.76 -21.72
CA SER A 30 -0.22 -1.20 -20.81
C SER A 30 0.26 -1.27 -19.36
N LYS A 31 -0.18 -0.30 -18.55
CA LYS A 31 0.13 -0.24 -17.12
C LYS A 31 -0.58 -1.42 -16.42
N GLU A 32 0.20 -2.30 -15.82
CA GLU A 32 -0.30 -3.43 -15.02
C GLU A 32 -0.92 -2.90 -13.71
N TYR A 33 -2.17 -3.27 -13.44
CA TYR A 33 -2.89 -2.83 -12.25
C TYR A 33 -2.37 -3.58 -11.02
N ILE A 34 -1.87 -2.83 -10.03
CA ILE A 34 -1.40 -3.38 -8.77
C ILE A 34 -2.60 -3.46 -7.82
N MET A 35 -2.96 -4.69 -7.43
CA MET A 35 -4.05 -4.92 -6.49
C MET A 35 -3.65 -4.44 -5.09
N VAL A 36 -4.41 -3.50 -4.54
CA VAL A 36 -4.21 -2.97 -3.18
C VAL A 36 -5.07 -3.80 -2.21
N PRO A 37 -4.51 -4.34 -1.11
CA PRO A 37 -5.31 -5.02 -0.11
C PRO A 37 -6.26 -4.04 0.58
N GLU A 38 -7.53 -4.42 0.68
CA GLU A 38 -8.55 -3.66 1.40
C GLU A 38 -8.37 -3.86 2.90
N TYR A 39 -8.25 -2.78 3.66
CA TYR A 39 -8.14 -2.84 5.12
C TYR A 39 -9.52 -2.65 5.74
N HIS A 40 -10.02 -3.68 6.42
CA HIS A 40 -11.23 -3.56 7.23
C HIS A 40 -10.85 -3.22 8.67
N THR A 41 -11.41 -2.13 9.20
CA THR A 41 -11.29 -1.80 10.62
C THR A 41 -12.28 -2.68 11.38
N GLU A 42 -11.78 -3.62 12.17
CA GLU A 42 -12.63 -4.42 13.06
C GLU A 42 -12.93 -3.65 14.35
N TYR A 43 -14.21 -3.55 14.71
CA TYR A 43 -14.65 -2.94 15.96
C TYR A 43 -14.58 -3.97 17.09
N VAL A 44 -13.51 -3.95 17.88
CA VAL A 44 -13.41 -4.77 19.09
C VAL A 44 -14.06 -4.02 20.26
N CYS A 45 -15.35 -4.24 20.47
CA CYS A 45 -16.05 -3.80 21.68
C CYS A 45 -15.59 -4.66 22.87
N ARG A 46 -14.57 -4.24 23.62
CA ARG A 46 -14.24 -4.85 24.92
C ARG A 46 -15.26 -4.38 25.97
N THR A 47 -16.41 -5.05 26.01
CA THR A 47 -17.50 -4.78 26.97
C THR A 47 -17.38 -5.60 28.25
N ASP A 48 -16.16 -5.81 28.75
CA ASP A 48 -15.96 -6.65 29.93
C ASP A 48 -15.93 -5.81 31.20
N THR A 49 -17.15 -5.56 31.70
CA THR A 49 -17.56 -5.46 33.12
C THR A 49 -16.45 -5.25 34.16
N PHE A 50 -15.75 -4.12 34.12
CA PHE A 50 -14.69 -3.81 35.10
C PHE A 50 -15.18 -3.43 36.50
N HIS A 51 -16.49 -3.23 36.69
CA HIS A 51 -17.03 -2.69 37.95
C HIS A 51 -18.05 -3.65 38.58
N LYS A 52 -17.54 -4.76 39.14
CA LYS A 52 -18.28 -5.56 40.12
C LYS A 52 -17.94 -5.01 41.51
N LEU A 53 -18.89 -4.34 42.14
CA LEU A 53 -18.77 -3.86 43.52
C LEU A 53 -19.68 -4.73 44.39
N ASP A 54 -19.07 -5.67 45.11
CA ASP A 54 -19.77 -6.51 46.09
C ASP A 54 -19.73 -5.81 47.45
N SER A 55 -20.86 -5.24 47.88
CA SER A 55 -20.98 -4.66 49.22
C SER A 55 -21.48 -5.71 50.20
N VAL A 56 -20.75 -5.90 51.31
CA VAL A 56 -21.18 -6.70 52.45
C VAL A 56 -21.40 -5.77 53.63
N ILE A 57 -22.63 -5.68 54.11
CA ILE A 57 -22.98 -4.87 55.29
C ILE A 57 -23.22 -5.81 56.46
N LEU A 58 -22.48 -5.59 57.54
CA LEU A 58 -22.68 -6.27 58.82
C LEU A 58 -23.42 -5.31 59.75
N LYS A 59 -24.59 -5.74 60.24
CA LYS A 59 -25.36 -5.00 61.24
C LYS A 59 -25.42 -5.82 62.52
N ASP A 60 -24.91 -5.24 63.59
CA ASP A 60 -24.96 -5.85 64.92
C ASP A 60 -25.91 -5.03 65.79
N SER A 61 -26.98 -5.66 66.25
CA SER A 61 -27.87 -5.10 67.26
C SER A 61 -27.59 -5.77 68.59
N VAL A 62 -27.34 -4.95 69.62
CA VAL A 62 -27.15 -5.41 70.99
C VAL A 62 -28.29 -4.86 71.82
N TYR A 63 -29.15 -5.75 72.29
CA TYR A 63 -30.21 -5.42 73.23
C TYR A 63 -29.71 -5.70 74.65
N VAL A 64 -29.75 -4.67 75.49
CA VAL A 64 -29.35 -4.75 76.91
C VAL A 64 -30.56 -4.44 77.77
N TYR A 65 -30.86 -5.32 78.72
CA TYR A 65 -31.93 -5.11 79.68
C TYR A 65 -31.46 -5.49 81.08
N GLN A 66 -31.78 -4.67 82.08
CA GLN A 66 -31.37 -4.86 83.46
C GLN A 66 -32.58 -5.17 84.34
N LYS A 67 -32.47 -6.19 85.19
CA LYS A 67 -33.48 -6.56 86.18
C LYS A 67 -32.83 -6.60 87.56
N GLY A 68 -32.92 -5.50 88.30
CA GLY A 68 -32.21 -5.34 89.57
C GLY A 68 -30.70 -5.41 89.36
N ASP A 69 -30.03 -6.34 90.05
CA ASP A 69 -28.57 -6.46 90.02
C ASP A 69 -28.04 -7.27 88.81
N THR A 70 -28.91 -7.92 88.04
CA THR A 70 -28.51 -8.71 86.87
C THR A 70 -28.74 -7.97 85.56
N VAL A 71 -27.73 -7.99 84.68
CA VAL A 71 -27.79 -7.39 83.34
C VAL A 71 -27.79 -8.51 82.30
N TYR A 72 -28.79 -8.49 81.42
CA TYR A 72 -28.92 -9.42 80.30
C TYR A 72 -28.44 -8.76 79.01
N TYR A 73 -27.57 -9.47 78.29
CA TYR A 73 -27.06 -9.06 76.98
C TYR A 73 -27.59 -10.03 75.92
N ASN A 74 -28.36 -9.53 74.95
CA ASN A 74 -28.73 -10.28 73.76
C ASN A 74 -28.09 -9.64 72.54
N LYS A 75 -27.25 -10.40 71.83
CA LYS A 75 -26.54 -9.94 70.63
C LYS A 75 -27.13 -10.64 69.42
N VAL A 76 -27.59 -9.87 68.45
CA VAL A 76 -28.07 -10.39 67.17
C VAL A 76 -27.27 -9.73 66.05
N ALA A 77 -26.64 -10.57 65.22
CA ALA A 77 -25.83 -10.15 64.08
C ALA A 77 -26.52 -10.58 62.78
N TYR A 78 -26.67 -9.64 61.84
CA TYR A 78 -27.22 -9.88 60.51
C TYR A 78 -26.18 -9.53 59.44
N ARG A 79 -26.04 -10.40 58.44
CA ARG A 79 -25.12 -10.23 57.32
C ARG A 79 -25.90 -10.13 56.01
N ASP A 80 -26.00 -8.92 55.47
CA ASP A 80 -26.65 -8.69 54.19
C ASP A 80 -25.60 -8.66 53.07
N ARG A 81 -25.86 -9.43 52.00
CA ARG A 81 -25.05 -9.44 50.77
C ARG A 81 -25.86 -8.85 49.63
N TRP A 82 -25.35 -7.77 49.06
CA TRP A 82 -25.95 -7.13 47.89
C TRP A 82 -24.97 -7.21 46.72
N HIS A 83 -25.47 -7.62 45.56
CA HIS A 83 -24.68 -7.74 44.33
C HIS A 83 -25.16 -6.70 43.32
N ASN A 84 -24.37 -5.65 43.10
CA ASN A 84 -24.70 -4.57 42.18
C ASN A 84 -23.85 -4.71 40.91
N ILE A 85 -24.50 -5.05 39.80
CA ILE A 85 -23.86 -5.14 38.48
C ILE A 85 -24.07 -3.82 37.75
N TYR A 86 -23.05 -2.97 37.73
CA TYR A 86 -23.07 -1.76 36.90
C TYR A 86 -22.59 -2.09 35.49
N LYS A 87 -23.44 -1.91 34.49
CA LYS A 87 -23.04 -1.95 33.08
C LYS A 87 -22.53 -0.58 32.69
N VAL A 88 -21.23 -0.34 32.87
CA VAL A 88 -20.59 0.84 32.28
C VAL A 88 -20.41 0.57 30.80
N LYS A 89 -21.10 1.35 29.96
CA LYS A 89 -20.86 1.37 28.52
C LYS A 89 -19.55 2.15 28.30
N THR A 90 -18.43 1.45 28.23
CA THR A 90 -17.18 2.04 27.77
C THR A 90 -17.30 2.33 26.29
N ASP A 91 -17.23 3.62 25.92
CA ASP A 91 -17.27 4.03 24.53
C ASP A 91 -16.10 3.38 23.77
N THR A 92 -16.42 2.83 22.61
CA THR A 92 -15.51 2.03 21.79
C THR A 92 -14.27 2.83 21.41
N PHE A 93 -13.08 2.38 21.81
CA PHE A 93 -11.83 2.97 21.33
C PHE A 93 -11.60 2.53 19.87
N ILE A 94 -11.46 3.50 18.96
CA ILE A 94 -11.11 3.24 17.56
C ILE A 94 -9.63 2.85 17.53
N LYS A 95 -9.35 1.54 17.56
CA LYS A 95 -7.99 1.03 17.36
C LYS A 95 -7.73 0.92 15.86
N ARG A 96 -6.98 1.87 15.31
CA ARG A 96 -6.48 1.78 13.93
C ARG A 96 -5.23 0.91 13.93
N ASP A 97 -5.34 -0.31 13.40
CA ASP A 97 -4.21 -1.25 13.35
C ASP A 97 -3.26 -1.00 12.16
N SER A 98 -3.63 -0.12 11.22
CA SER A 98 -2.82 0.16 10.04
C SER A 98 -2.42 1.64 9.91
N VAL A 99 -1.14 1.85 9.58
CA VAL A 99 -0.62 3.13 9.08
C VAL A 99 -0.70 3.10 7.57
N SER A 100 -1.43 4.03 6.96
CA SER A 100 -1.53 4.13 5.50
C SER A 100 -0.21 4.63 4.92
N VAL A 101 0.65 3.70 4.49
CA VAL A 101 1.85 4.04 3.71
C VAL A 101 1.40 4.18 2.25
N PRO A 102 1.60 5.34 1.60
CA PRO A 102 1.31 5.47 0.17
C PRO A 102 2.20 4.52 -0.60
N TYR A 103 1.60 3.68 -1.46
CA TYR A 103 2.35 2.75 -2.29
C TYR A 103 3.17 3.55 -3.34
N PRO A 104 4.41 3.13 -3.64
CA PRO A 104 5.22 3.78 -4.65
C PRO A 104 4.60 3.53 -6.04
N VAL A 105 4.07 4.61 -6.63
CA VAL A 105 3.32 4.64 -7.92
C VAL A 105 4.11 4.07 -9.12
N THR A 106 5.42 3.90 -8.98
CA THR A 106 6.30 3.38 -10.02
C THR A 106 6.92 2.06 -9.59
N ARG A 107 6.48 0.96 -10.21
CA ARG A 107 7.19 -0.32 -10.21
C ARG A 107 8.62 -0.09 -10.70
N GLU A 108 9.61 -0.54 -9.92
CA GLU A 108 10.99 -0.60 -10.39
C GLU A 108 11.09 -1.58 -11.56
N LEU A 109 11.84 -1.20 -12.61
CA LEU A 109 12.03 -2.04 -13.79
C LEU A 109 12.65 -3.38 -13.38
N THR A 110 12.03 -4.47 -13.83
CA THR A 110 12.55 -5.82 -13.57
C THR A 110 13.93 -5.95 -14.23
N LYS A 111 14.86 -6.71 -13.63
CA LYS A 111 16.22 -6.89 -14.19
C LYS A 111 16.23 -7.33 -15.66
N ASN A 112 15.23 -8.09 -16.10
CA ASN A 112 15.05 -8.50 -17.49
C ASN A 112 14.56 -7.35 -18.39
N GLU A 113 13.62 -6.54 -17.91
CA GLU A 113 13.10 -5.38 -18.63
C GLU A 113 14.18 -4.32 -18.83
N LEU A 114 15.00 -4.09 -17.79
CA LEU A 114 16.17 -3.23 -17.88
C LEU A 114 17.16 -3.74 -18.94
N ARG A 115 17.43 -5.06 -18.96
CA ARG A 115 18.29 -5.69 -19.97
C ARG A 115 17.72 -5.56 -21.40
N LEU A 116 16.42 -5.71 -21.57
CA LEU A 116 15.77 -5.53 -22.88
C LEU A 116 15.84 -4.07 -23.33
N MET A 117 15.65 -3.11 -22.42
CA MET A 117 15.73 -1.68 -22.70
C MET A 117 17.17 -1.26 -23.07
N THR A 118 18.18 -1.79 -22.38
CA THR A 118 19.59 -1.50 -22.70
C THR A 118 19.99 -2.10 -24.05
N LEU A 119 19.54 -3.32 -24.37
CA LEU A 119 19.76 -3.95 -25.68
C LEU A 119 19.09 -3.16 -26.80
N GLY A 120 17.84 -2.71 -26.61
CA GLY A 120 17.13 -1.87 -27.58
C GLY A 120 17.88 -0.57 -27.86
N ARG A 121 18.41 0.09 -26.82
CA ARG A 121 19.21 1.32 -26.98
C ARG A 121 20.49 1.10 -27.78
N LEU A 122 21.19 -0.02 -27.54
CA LEU A 122 22.39 -0.39 -28.30
C LEU A 122 22.05 -0.66 -29.77
N PHE A 123 20.94 -1.36 -30.04
CA PHE A 123 20.50 -1.67 -31.38
C PHE A 123 20.17 -0.42 -32.22
N VAL A 124 19.48 0.56 -31.62
CA VAL A 124 19.21 1.85 -32.27
C VAL A 124 20.52 2.59 -32.60
N GLY A 125 21.49 2.59 -31.68
CA GLY A 125 22.81 3.17 -31.93
C GLY A 125 23.54 2.50 -33.10
N PHE A 126 23.49 1.16 -33.19
CA PHE A 126 24.09 0.41 -34.28
C PHE A 126 23.45 0.74 -35.63
N LEU A 127 22.11 0.82 -35.71
CA LEU A 127 21.42 1.22 -36.95
C LEU A 127 21.84 2.61 -37.44
N PHE A 128 22.02 3.55 -36.51
CA PHE A 128 22.45 4.91 -36.86
C PHE A 128 23.86 4.94 -37.47
N LEU A 129 24.79 4.17 -36.91
CA LEU A 129 26.15 4.03 -37.45
C LEU A 129 26.15 3.42 -38.86
N VAL A 130 25.30 2.42 -39.09
CA VAL A 130 25.17 1.77 -40.41
C VAL A 130 24.67 2.75 -41.48
N VAL A 131 23.72 3.62 -41.15
CA VAL A 131 23.24 4.68 -42.07
C VAL A 131 24.34 5.68 -42.40
N ILE A 132 25.10 6.13 -41.39
CA ILE A 132 26.24 7.04 -41.60
C ILE A 132 27.30 6.39 -42.49
N ALA A 133 27.64 5.12 -42.23
CA ALA A 133 28.62 4.38 -43.00
C ALA A 133 28.19 4.20 -44.46
N MET A 134 26.91 3.90 -44.71
CA MET A 134 26.37 3.86 -46.07
C MET A 134 26.44 5.22 -46.76
N GLY A 135 26.06 6.31 -46.08
CA GLY A 135 26.16 7.66 -46.62
C GLY A 135 27.60 8.06 -46.97
N ALA A 136 28.54 7.75 -46.08
CA ALA A 136 29.98 8.00 -46.30
C ALA A 136 30.54 7.15 -47.45
N GLY A 137 30.14 5.88 -47.56
CA GLY A 137 30.54 4.99 -48.65
C GLY A 137 30.04 5.48 -50.01
N ILE A 138 28.79 5.95 -50.09
CA ILE A 138 28.22 6.56 -51.29
C ILE A 138 28.98 7.84 -51.67
N TRP A 139 29.25 8.71 -50.70
CA TRP A 139 30.02 9.93 -50.91
C TRP A 139 31.43 9.64 -51.43
N TRP A 140 32.13 8.68 -50.82
CA TRP A 140 33.47 8.26 -51.24
C TRP A 140 33.48 7.65 -52.65
N TYR A 141 32.50 6.79 -52.96
CA TYR A 141 32.35 6.20 -54.30
C TYR A 141 32.12 7.26 -55.38
N HIS A 142 31.35 8.30 -55.08
CA HIS A 142 31.14 9.43 -55.99
C HIS A 142 32.39 10.28 -56.19
N ASN A 143 33.18 10.49 -55.14
CA ASN A 143 34.41 11.28 -55.21
C ASN A 143 35.51 10.58 -56.05
N LYS A 144 35.50 9.24 -56.11
CA LYS A 144 36.39 8.46 -56.99
C LYS A 144 36.00 8.44 -58.47
N LYS A 145 34.76 8.80 -58.80
CA LYS A 145 34.23 8.80 -60.18
C LYS A 145 34.35 10.16 -60.88
N CYS A 146 35.02 11.13 -60.26
CA CYS A 146 35.43 12.38 -60.87
C CYS A 146 36.89 12.29 -61.33
#